data_AF-A0A0B5EWB2-F1
#
_entry.id   AF-A0A0B5EWB2-F1
#
_cell.length_a   1.000
_cell.length_b   1.000
_cell.length_c   1.000
_cell.angle_alpha   90.00
_cell.angle_beta   90.00
_cell.angle_gamma   90.00
#
_symmetry.space_group_name_H-M   'P 1'
#
loop_
_entity.id
_entity.type
_entity.pdbx_description
1 polymer ?
#
loop_
_entity_poly.entity_id
_entity_poly.type
_entity_poly.pdbx_seq_one_letter_code
_entity_poly.pdbx_strand_id
1 'polypeptide(L)' 'MDCRDFPSESGCTLTISGEEEEVVRAATEHAVSVHQHADSLDLRQQIRSSLKDEVPEHA' A
#
# COMPACT_ATOMS: atom_id res chain seq x y z
N MET A 1 5.21 -0.63 -0.70
CA MET A 1 4.16 0.12 0.01
C MET A 1 4.17 -0.31 1.47
N ASP A 2 4.28 0.62 2.41
CA ASP A 2 4.34 0.30 3.84
C ASP A 2 3.18 1.00 4.57
N CYS A 3 2.24 0.22 5.09
CA CYS A 3 1.06 0.76 5.77
C CYS A 3 1.42 1.49 7.07
N ARG A 4 2.61 1.23 7.64
CA ARG A 4 3.09 1.88 8.87
C ARG A 4 3.44 3.35 8.68
N ASP A 5 3.61 3.80 7.44
CA ASP A 5 3.86 5.21 7.11
C ASP A 5 2.61 6.09 7.29
N PHE A 6 1.44 5.48 7.47
CA PHE A 6 0.16 6.19 7.56
C PHE A 6 -0.43 6.08 8.97
N PRO A 7 -1.10 7.14 9.47
CA PRO A 7 -1.84 7.04 10.71
C PRO A 7 -2.93 5.97 10.58
N SER A 8 -2.87 4.97 11.46
CA SER A 8 -3.72 3.79 11.39
C SER A 8 -4.54 3.63 12.66
N GLU A 9 -5.87 3.64 12.54
CA GLU A 9 -6.76 3.23 13.63
C GLU A 9 -6.76 1.71 13.83
N SER A 10 -6.48 0.95 12.76
CA SER A 10 -6.43 -0.52 12.80
C SER A 10 -5.07 -1.10 13.24
N GLY A 11 -4.06 -0.26 13.43
CA GLY A 11 -2.70 -0.69 13.79
C GLY A 11 -2.04 -1.55 12.70
N CYS A 12 -2.34 -1.27 11.42
CA CYS A 12 -1.86 -2.08 10.30
C CYS A 12 -0.33 -2.06 10.21
N THR A 13 0.27 -3.25 10.23
CA THR A 13 1.73 -3.44 10.13
C THR A 13 2.17 -4.00 8.79
N LEU A 14 1.25 -4.06 7.81
CA LEU A 14 1.51 -4.72 6.54
C LEU A 14 2.50 -3.91 5.69
N THR A 15 3.44 -4.61 5.08
CA THR A 15 4.30 -4.09 4.02
C THR A 15 4.14 -4.98 2.80
N ILE A 16 4.02 -4.37 1.63
CA ILE A 16 3.83 -5.03 0.34
C ILE A 16 4.94 -4.56 -0.60
N SER A 17 5.78 -5.48 -1.06
CA SER A 17 6.80 -5.25 -2.09
C SER A 17 6.56 -6.14 -3.32
N GLY A 18 7.14 -5.77 -4.45
CA GLY A 18 6.90 -6.36 -5.77
C GLY A 18 6.93 -5.30 -6.87
N GLU A 19 6.52 -5.68 -8.08
CA GLU A 19 6.41 -4.73 -9.19
C GLU A 19 5.32 -3.70 -8.92
N GLU A 20 5.47 -2.47 -9.43
CA GLU A 20 4.58 -1.34 -9.14
C GLU A 20 3.10 -1.71 -9.26
N GLU A 21 2.69 -2.29 -10.40
CA GLU A 21 1.27 -2.62 -10.64
C GLU A 21 0.75 -3.75 -9.73
N GLU A 22 1.61 -4.69 -9.35
CA GLU A 22 1.26 -5.74 -8.40
C GLU A 22 0.99 -5.16 -7.02
N VAL A 23 1.89 -4.27 -6.58
CA VAL A 23 1.79 -3.58 -5.29
C VAL A 23 0.58 -2.65 -5.26
N VAL A 24 0.33 -1.87 -6.31
CA VAL A 24 -0.83 -0.96 -6.39
C VAL A 24 -2.13 -1.76 -6.31
N ARG A 25 -2.26 -2.87 -7.04
CA ARG A 25 -3.45 -3.73 -6.99
C ARG A 25 -3.66 -4.29 -5.58
N ALA A 26 -2.64 -4.93 -5.01
CA ALA A 26 -2.73 -5.57 -3.70
C ALA A 26 -3.01 -4.56 -2.57
N ALA A 27 -2.33 -3.41 -2.59
CA ALA A 27 -2.55 -2.34 -1.61
C ALA A 27 -3.95 -1.72 -1.74
N THR A 28 -4.50 -1.60 -2.96
CA THR A 28 -5.86 -1.10 -3.17
C THR A 28 -6.89 -2.07 -2.59
N GLU A 29 -6.75 -3.37 -2.87
CA GLU A 29 -7.63 -4.41 -2.31
C GLU A 29 -7.57 -4.42 -0.76
N HIS A 30 -6.39 -4.25 -0.18
CA HIS A 30 -6.21 -4.12 1.26
C HIS A 30 -6.89 -2.86 1.82
N ALA A 31 -6.67 -1.70 1.20
CA ALA A 31 -7.28 -0.43 1.61
C ALA A 31 -8.82 -0.49 1.58
N VAL A 32 -9.40 -1.16 0.59
CA VAL A 32 -10.86 -1.33 0.49
C VAL A 32 -11.37 -2.32 1.54
N SER A 33 -10.75 -3.51 1.63
CA SER A 33 -11.26 -4.58 2.48
C SER A 33 -11.02 -4.38 3.97
N VAL A 34 -9.90 -3.77 4.36
CA VAL A 34 -9.49 -3.60 5.77
C VAL A 34 -9.75 -2.17 6.25
N HIS A 35 -9.45 -1.18 5.43
CA HIS A 35 -9.59 0.24 5.79
C HIS A 35 -10.90 0.88 5.29
N GLN A 36 -11.75 0.11 4.60
CA GLN A 36 -13.06 0.56 4.10
C GLN A 36 -12.98 1.78 3.18
N HIS A 37 -11.84 1.99 2.51
CA HIS A 37 -11.72 3.02 1.49
C HIS A 37 -12.52 2.65 0.25
N ALA A 38 -12.94 3.64 -0.53
CA ALA A 38 -13.56 3.41 -1.82
C ALA A 38 -12.52 3.07 -2.89
N ASP A 39 -12.77 2.01 -3.68
CA ASP A 39 -11.94 1.73 -4.86
C ASP A 39 -12.17 2.83 -5.90
N SER A 40 -11.19 3.71 -6.03
CA SER A 40 -11.24 4.88 -6.90
C SER A 40 -9.90 5.11 -7.57
N LEU A 41 -9.92 5.80 -8.71
CA LEU A 41 -8.69 6.19 -9.41
C LEU A 41 -7.77 7.06 -8.54
N ASP A 42 -8.37 7.91 -7.71
CA ASP A 42 -7.65 8.77 -6.77
C ASP A 42 -6.91 7.94 -5.71
N LEU A 43 -7.58 6.96 -5.08
CA LEU A 43 -6.94 6.04 -4.14
C LEU A 43 -5.75 5.32 -4.78
N ARG A 44 -5.92 4.79 -6.00
CA ARG A 44 -4.86 4.10 -6.74
C ARG A 44 -3.68 5.01 -7.07
N GLN A 45 -3.94 6.29 -7.39
CA GLN A 45 -2.89 7.29 -7.63
C GLN A 45 -2.16 7.68 -6.35
N GLN A 46 -2.87 7.83 -5.24
CA GLN A 46 -2.25 8.09 -3.93
C GLN A 46 -1.35 6.93 -3.51
N ILE A 47 -1.82 5.69 -3.66
CA ILE A 47 -1.03 4.48 -3.38
C ILE A 47 0.23 4.47 -4.24
N ARG A 48 0.11 4.69 -5.56
CA ARG A 48 1.27 4.74 -6.46
C ARG A 48 2.28 5.81 -6.05
N SER A 49 1.80 6.99 -5.69
CA SER A 49 2.65 8.12 -5.26
C SER A 49 3.34 7.88 -3.91
N SER A 50 2.85 6.93 -3.11
CA SER A 50 3.42 6.57 -1.82
C SER A 50 4.40 5.39 -1.87
N LEU A 51 4.59 4.78 -3.04
CA LEU A 51 5.54 3.69 -3.19
C LEU A 51 6.97 4.20 -2.93
N LYS A 52 7.77 3.29 -2.37
CA LYS A 52 9.19 3.48 -2.09
C LYS A 52 9.92 2.31 -2.71
N ASP A 53 11.12 2.55 -3.20
CA ASP A 53 12.01 1.49 -3.64
C ASP A 53 12.26 0.51 -2.48
N GLU A 54 12.25 -0.77 -2.80
CA GLU A 54 12.57 -1.81 -1.83
C GLU A 54 14.05 -1.68 -1.43
N VAL A 55 14.29 -1.67 -0.12
CA VAL A 55 15.65 -1.78 0.40
C VAL A 55 16.06 -3.24 0.25
N PRO A 56 17.22 -3.56 -0.36
CA PRO A 56 17.66 -4.94 -0.53
C PRO A 56 17.71 -5.64 0.84
N GLU A 57 16.83 -6.62 1.06
CA GLU A 57 16.80 -7.36 2.33
C GLU A 57 17.96 -8.36 2.49
N HIS A 58 18.75 -8.55 1.43
CA HIS A 58 19.87 -9.49 1.40
C HIS A 58 21.10 -8.82 0.74
N ALA A 59 21.88 -8.11 1.54
CA ALA A 59 23.22 -7.63 1.18
C ALA A 59 24.29 -8.42 1.95
#